data_AF-A0A7Y8X104-F1
#
_entry.id   AF-A0A7Y8X104-F1
#
_cell.length_a   1.000
_cell.length_b   1.000
_cell.length_c   1.000
_cell.angle_alpha   90.00
_cell.angle_beta   90.00
_cell.angle_gamma   90.00
#
_symmetry.space_group_name_H-M   'P 1'
#
loop_
_entity.id
_entity.type
_entity.pdbx_description
1 polymer ?
#
loop_
_entity_poly.entity_id
_entity_poly.type
_entity_poly.pdbx_seq_one_letter_code
_entity_poly.pdbx_strand_id
1 'polypeptide(L)' 'MPEGHTIHRLAQDHTERFAGRPVRVSSPQGRFAESAALLDGRDLESAEAHGKHLFLELGDAWIHIHLGLFGKLG' A
#
# COMPACT_ATOMS: atom_id res chain seq x y z
N MET A 1 14.93 4.30 13.56
CA MET A 1 14.61 4.29 12.11
C MET A 1 13.19 3.74 11.98
N PRO A 2 12.44 3.92 10.86
CA PRO A 2 11.44 2.90 10.54
C PRO A 2 12.24 1.62 10.30
N GLU A 3 12.48 0.87 11.37
CA GLU A 3 13.20 -0.39 11.29
C GLU A 3 12.35 -1.33 10.41
N GLY A 4 12.92 -2.40 9.85
CA GLY A 4 12.17 -3.31 8.96
C GLY A 4 10.85 -3.78 9.58
N HIS A 5 10.79 -3.88 10.91
CA HIS A 5 9.59 -4.20 11.68
C HIS A 5 8.38 -3.28 11.40
N THR A 6 8.59 -2.02 11.00
CA THR A 6 7.52 -1.05 10.76
C THR A 6 6.82 -1.37 9.44
N ILE A 7 7.57 -1.73 8.40
CA ILE A 7 7.00 -2.11 7.11
C ILE A 7 6.28 -3.45 7.23
N HIS A 8 6.86 -4.41 7.94
CA HIS A 8 6.18 -5.68 8.22
C HIS A 8 4.87 -5.48 8.97
N ARG A 9 4.87 -4.61 10.00
CA ARG A 9 3.65 -4.23 10.71
C ARG A 9 2.66 -3.55 9.78
N LEU A 10 3.10 -2.63 8.90
CA LEU A 10 2.21 -1.99 7.93
C LEU A 10 1.59 -3.00 6.96
N ALA A 11 2.36 -3.96 6.45
CA ALA A 11 1.84 -5.03 5.61
C ALA A 11 0.76 -5.83 6.35
N GLN A 12 1.03 -6.24 7.60
CA GLN A 12 0.05 -6.93 8.43
C GLN A 12 -1.21 -6.07 8.69
N ASP A 13 -1.04 -4.81 9.08
CA ASP A 13 -2.16 -3.88 9.33
C ASP A 13 -3.02 -3.69 8.05
N HIS A 14 -2.41 -3.66 6.86
CA HIS A 14 -3.15 -3.55 5.59
C HIS A 14 -3.90 -4.84 5.27
N THR A 15 -3.24 -6.00 5.42
CA THR A 15 -3.89 -7.30 5.21
C THR A 15 -5.10 -7.45 6.13
N GLU A 16 -4.95 -7.19 7.43
CA GLU A 16 -6.05 -7.32 8.41
C GLU A 16 -7.24 -6.40 8.10
N ARG A 17 -6.98 -5.17 7.65
CA ARG A 17 -8.02 -4.17 7.43
C ARG A 17 -8.70 -4.29 6.07
N PHE A 18 -7.96 -4.67 5.05
CA PHE A 18 -8.36 -4.45 3.67
C PHE A 18 -8.29 -5.69 2.77
N ALA A 19 -7.62 -6.78 3.15
CA ALA A 19 -7.54 -7.94 2.28
C ALA A 19 -8.92 -8.57 1.99
N GLY A 20 -9.06 -9.09 0.77
CA GLY A 20 -10.24 -9.83 0.31
C GLY A 20 -11.50 -8.98 0.11
N ARG A 21 -11.36 -7.66 -0.04
CA ARG A 21 -12.50 -6.76 -0.29
C ARG A 21 -12.12 -5.54 -1.14
N PRO A 22 -13.10 -4.86 -1.77
CA PRO A 22 -12.85 -3.65 -2.52
C PRO A 22 -12.30 -2.53 -1.63
N VAL A 23 -11.27 -1.82 -2.09
CA VAL A 23 -10.67 -0.68 -1.37
C VAL A 23 -10.88 0.64 -2.11
N ARG A 24 -10.96 1.73 -1.35
CA ARG A 24 -10.87 3.08 -1.91
C ARG A 24 -9.40 3.44 -2.11
N VAL A 25 -9.03 3.83 -3.31
CA VAL A 25 -7.67 4.28 -3.65
C VAL A 25 -7.74 5.72 -4.16
N SER A 26 -6.90 6.59 -3.58
CA SER A 26 -6.86 8.00 -4.00
C SER A 26 -5.44 8.56 -3.92
N SER A 27 -5.17 9.62 -4.68
CA SER A 27 -3.91 10.38 -4.62
C SER A 27 -4.21 11.83 -4.25
N PRO A 28 -4.24 12.17 -2.95
CA PRO A 28 -4.73 13.49 -2.51
C PRO A 28 -3.85 14.66 -3.00
N GLN A 29 -2.56 14.42 -3.21
CA GLN A 29 -1.64 15.41 -3.77
C GLN A 29 -1.62 15.40 -5.31
N GLY A 30 -2.48 14.61 -5.94
CA GLY A 30 -2.66 14.56 -7.40
C GLY A 30 -1.57 13.81 -8.17
N ARG A 31 -0.39 13.56 -7.58
CA ARG A 31 0.77 12.95 -8.26
C ARG A 31 0.45 11.64 -8.98
N PHE A 32 -0.45 10.84 -8.42
CA PHE A 32 -0.86 9.54 -8.97
C PHE A 32 -2.38 9.47 -9.19
N ALA A 33 -3.06 10.59 -9.44
CA ALA A 33 -4.53 10.63 -9.52
C ALA A 33 -5.09 9.68 -10.59
N GLU A 34 -4.51 9.67 -11.79
CA GLU A 34 -4.95 8.78 -12.88
C GLU A 34 -4.72 7.31 -12.53
N SER A 35 -3.55 6.97 -11.99
CA SER A 35 -3.27 5.59 -11.55
C SER A 35 -4.17 5.17 -10.40
N ALA A 36 -4.48 6.06 -9.45
CA ALA A 36 -5.39 5.78 -8.35
C ALA A 36 -6.81 5.53 -8.86
N ALA A 37 -7.28 6.27 -9.87
CA ALA A 37 -8.59 6.05 -10.48
C ALA A 37 -8.72 4.68 -11.16
N LEU A 38 -7.62 4.12 -11.69
CA LEU A 38 -7.61 2.77 -12.27
C LEU A 38 -7.67 1.66 -11.22
N LEU A 39 -7.30 1.97 -9.97
CA LEU A 39 -7.21 1.03 -8.85
C LEU A 39 -8.37 1.14 -7.86
N ASP A 40 -9.09 2.26 -7.85
CA ASP A 40 -10.23 2.49 -6.95
C ASP A 40 -11.32 1.42 -7.16
N GLY A 41 -11.77 0.82 -6.07
CA GLY A 41 -12.79 -0.24 -6.08
C GLY A 41 -12.27 -1.64 -6.42
N ARG A 42 -10.97 -1.83 -6.66
CA ARG A 42 -10.37 -3.16 -6.76
C ARG A 42 -10.21 -3.82 -5.40
N ASP A 43 -10.17 -5.15 -5.39
CA ASP A 43 -9.87 -5.91 -4.18
C ASP A 43 -8.38 -5.82 -3.85
N LEU A 44 -8.06 -5.65 -2.57
CA LEU A 44 -6.70 -5.87 -2.10
C LEU A 44 -6.51 -7.38 -1.89
N GLU A 45 -5.63 -8.00 -2.67
CA GLU A 45 -5.37 -9.44 -2.59
C GLU A 45 -4.31 -9.75 -1.54
N SER A 46 -3.22 -8.98 -1.51
CA SER A 46 -2.12 -9.17 -0.58
C SER A 46 -1.41 -7.86 -0.22
N ALA A 47 -0.70 -7.87 0.91
CA ALA A 47 0.21 -6.81 1.30
C ALA A 47 1.53 -7.42 1.80
N GLU A 48 2.64 -7.04 1.18
CA GLU A 48 3.96 -7.63 1.42
C GLU A 48 5.01 -6.59 1.78
N ALA A 49 5.88 -6.97 2.72
CA ALA A 49 7.01 -6.16 3.17
C ALA A 49 8.33 -6.78 2.71
N HIS A 50 9.12 -6.01 1.96
CA HIS A 50 10.45 -6.38 1.50
C HIS A 50 11.45 -5.31 1.93
N GLY A 51 12.09 -5.50 3.08
CA GLY A 51 12.98 -4.49 3.66
C GLY A 51 12.24 -3.19 3.98
N LYS A 52 12.57 -2.10 3.26
CA LYS A 52 11.93 -0.77 3.41
C LYS A 52 10.80 -0.49 2.40
N HIS A 53 10.34 -1.53 1.73
CA HIS A 53 9.35 -1.47 0.66
C HIS A 53 8.08 -2.20 1.06
N LEU A 54 6.94 -1.54 0.90
CA LEU A 54 5.61 -2.13 1.02
C LEU A 54 5.02 -2.30 -0.38
N PHE A 55 4.47 -3.47 -0.65
CA PHE A 55 3.78 -3.82 -1.89
C PHE A 55 2.34 -4.18 -1.56
N LEU A 56 1.40 -3.65 -2.33
CA LEU A 56 -0.03 -3.95 -2.23
C LEU A 56 -0.49 -4.49 -3.57
N GLU A 57 -1.07 -5.69 -3.59
CA GLU A 57 -1.54 -6.37 -4.80
C GLU A 57 -3.03 -6.11 -5.01
N LEU A 58 -3.40 -5.65 -6.21
CA LEU A 58 -4.78 -5.39 -6.63
C LEU A 58 -5.04 -6.05 -7.99
N GLY A 59 -5.17 -7.37 -7.99
CA GLY A 59 -5.28 -8.18 -9.20
C GLY A 59 -4.00 -8.16 -10.02
N ASP A 60 -4.08 -7.67 -11.26
CA ASP A 60 -2.93 -7.53 -12.16
C ASP A 60 -2.06 -6.29 -11.91
N ALA A 61 -2.40 -5.49 -10.89
CA ALA A 61 -1.73 -4.24 -10.58
C ALA A 61 -1.14 -4.22 -9.17
N TRP A 62 -0.09 -3.42 -9.00
CA TRP A 62 0.63 -3.29 -7.73
C TRP A 62 0.79 -1.82 -7.34
N ILE A 63 0.58 -1.51 -6.06
CA ILE A 63 1.03 -0.26 -5.45
C ILE A 63 2.34 -0.54 -4.73
N HIS A 64 3.37 0.23 -5.08
CA HIS A 64 4.68 0.17 -4.43
C HIS A 64 4.94 1.43 -3.61
N ILE A 65 5.21 1.24 -2.32
CA ILE A 65 5.52 2.31 -1.37
C ILE A 65 6.91 2.08 -0.81
N HIS A 66 7.80 3.05 -1.03
CA HIS A 66 9.13 3.07 -0.41
C HIS A 66 9.15 4.13 0.69
N LEU A 67 9.26 3.69 1.95
CA LEU A 67 9.47 4.62 3.05
C LEU A 67 10.95 4.96 3.16
N GLY A 68 11.31 6.17 2.73
CA GLY A 68 12.64 6.73 2.95
C GLY A 68 12.90 7.01 4.44
N LEU A 69 14.00 7.71 4.74
CA LEU A 69 14.45 7.97 6.12
C LEU A 69 13.38 8.63 7.02
N PHE A 70 12.44 9.37 6.43
CA PHE A 70 11.34 10.08 7.10
C PHE A 70 9.95 9.60 6.68
N GLY A 71 9.84 8.49 5.95
CA GLY A 71 8.56 8.00 5.44
C GLY A 71 7.63 7.62 6.59
N LYS A 72 6.47 8.29 6.68
CA LYS A 72 5.36 7.92 7.56
C LYS A 72 4.15 7.61 6.69
N LEU A 73 3.48 6.49 6.97
CA LEU A 73 2.11 6.24 6.56
C LEU A 73 1.24 6.55 7.78
N GLY A 74 0.31 7.49 7.68
CA GLY A 74 -0.51 7.99 8.79
C GLY A 74 -1.96 8.10 8.38
#